data_AF-A0A7S1KA33-F1
#
_entry.id   AF-A0A7S1KA33-F1
#
_cell.length_a   1.000
_cell.length_b   1.000
_cell.length_c   1.000
_cell.angle_alpha   90.00
_cell.angle_beta   90.00
_cell.angle_gamma   90.00
#
_symmetry.space_group_name_H-M   'P 1'
#
loop_
_entity.id
_entity.type
_entity.pdbx_description
1 polymer ?
#
loop_
_entity_poly.entity_id
_entity_poly.type
_entity_poly.pdbx_seq_one_letter_code
_entity_poly.pdbx_strand_id
1 'polypeptide(L)'
;MEGALAGAMRAYSKWADKLPSHMFISGPFSVAERLGSLVNTAGQYLLIGTSCGVSGYGLTLGLVGLRERLTGRASNVELPPLWGGTFGWATFMAFNSNPRFHLCEGLELSLARLLSEKDPFQNGCLRSAIAALRYGNNFFGAKSYIWWNRKLGLQQVIEPI
;
A
#
# COMPACT_ATOMS: atom_id res chain seq x y z
N MET A 1 -1.05 -11.37 -30.69
CA MET A 1 -0.66 -10.69 -29.43
C MET A 1 -1.36 -11.26 -28.20
N GLU A 2 -2.65 -11.58 -28.25
CA GLU A 2 -3.41 -12.11 -27.09
C GLU A 2 -2.85 -13.42 -26.49
N GLY A 3 -2.38 -14.35 -27.31
CA GLY A 3 -1.80 -15.61 -26.83
C GLY A 3 -0.50 -15.46 -26.03
N ALA A 4 0.34 -14.49 -26.37
CA ALA A 4 1.62 -14.26 -25.69
C ALA A 4 1.42 -13.61 -24.31
N LEU A 5 0.53 -12.62 -24.21
CA LEU A 5 0.17 -11.99 -22.94
C LEU A 5 -0.51 -12.99 -22.00
N ALA A 6 -1.46 -13.78 -22.49
CA ALA A 6 -2.09 -14.84 -21.71
C ALA A 6 -1.09 -15.92 -21.27
N GLY A 7 -0.08 -16.21 -22.09
CA GLY A 7 1.05 -17.08 -21.72
C GLY A 7 1.88 -16.49 -20.57
N ALA A 8 2.28 -15.23 -20.69
CA ALA A 8 3.05 -14.52 -19.66
C ALA A 8 2.30 -14.40 -18.33
N MET A 9 1.01 -14.05 -18.35
CA MET A 9 0.19 -13.99 -17.13
C MET A 9 0.07 -15.35 -16.44
N ARG A 10 -0.08 -16.44 -17.19
CA ARG A 10 -0.11 -17.80 -16.64
C ARG A 10 1.23 -18.19 -16.03
N ALA A 11 2.34 -17.83 -16.67
CA ALA A 11 3.68 -18.07 -16.13
C ALA A 11 3.92 -17.27 -14.84
N TYR A 12 3.54 -15.99 -14.83
CA TYR A 12 3.60 -15.13 -13.65
C TYR A 12 2.76 -15.69 -12.49
N SER A 13 1.50 -16.07 -12.73
CA SER A 13 0.63 -16.63 -11.69
C SER A 13 1.27 -17.88 -11.07
N LYS A 14 1.71 -18.84 -11.89
CA LYS A 14 2.37 -20.06 -11.41
C LYS A 14 3.64 -19.81 -10.61
N TRP A 15 4.36 -18.72 -10.91
CA TRP A 15 5.54 -18.32 -10.15
C TRP A 15 5.15 -17.63 -8.84
N ALA A 16 4.19 -16.70 -8.89
CA ALA A 16 3.71 -15.95 -7.74
C ALA A 16 3.05 -16.85 -6.69
N ASP A 17 2.33 -17.91 -7.11
CA ASP A 17 1.69 -18.88 -6.21
C ASP A 17 2.68 -19.66 -5.34
N LYS A 18 3.97 -19.69 -5.71
CA LYS A 18 5.03 -20.34 -4.91
C LYS A 18 5.60 -19.42 -3.84
N LEU A 19 5.32 -18.12 -3.92
CA LEU A 19 5.87 -17.15 -2.99
C LEU A 19 5.10 -17.17 -1.67
N PRO A 20 5.78 -16.95 -0.54
CA PRO A 20 5.09 -16.80 0.73
C PRO A 20 4.21 -15.54 0.73
N SER A 21 3.12 -15.56 1.50
CA SER A 21 2.22 -14.39 1.64
C SER A 21 2.92 -13.17 2.23
N HIS A 22 3.90 -13.38 3.12
CA HIS A 22 4.81 -12.36 3.61
C HIS A 22 6.18 -12.98 3.91
N MET A 23 7.23 -12.16 3.87
CA MET A 23 8.62 -12.63 3.97
C MET A 23 8.98 -13.29 5.31
N PHE A 24 8.17 -13.12 6.36
CA PHE A 24 8.41 -13.65 7.71
C PHE A 24 7.55 -14.87 8.05
N ILE A 25 6.76 -15.39 7.10
CA ILE A 25 5.97 -16.59 7.34
C ILE A 25 6.89 -17.76 7.71
N SER A 26 6.44 -18.63 8.60
CA SER A 26 7.19 -19.84 8.88
C SER A 26 6.91 -20.93 7.86
N GLY A 27 7.93 -21.72 7.58
CA GLY A 27 7.87 -22.77 6.57
C GLY A 27 9.18 -22.88 5.79
N PRO A 28 9.28 -23.89 4.91
CA PRO A 28 10.49 -24.23 4.16
C PRO A 28 10.71 -23.29 2.95
N PHE A 29 10.59 -21.97 3.16
CA PHE A 29 10.86 -20.97 2.13
C PHE A 29 12.31 -20.49 2.21
N SER A 30 12.99 -20.53 1.07
CA SER A 30 14.32 -19.97 0.88
C SER A 30 14.34 -18.45 1.04
N VAL A 31 15.53 -17.89 1.24
CA VAL A 31 15.73 -16.41 1.27
C VAL A 31 15.29 -15.79 -0.05
N ALA A 32 15.54 -16.45 -1.18
CA ALA A 32 15.15 -15.98 -2.50
C ALA A 32 13.63 -15.89 -2.66
N GLU A 33 12.86 -16.88 -2.20
CA GLU A 33 11.39 -16.84 -2.27
C GLU A 33 10.80 -15.76 -1.36
N ARG A 34 11.40 -15.54 -0.18
CA ARG A 34 10.99 -14.47 0.75
C ARG A 34 11.23 -13.08 0.17
N LEU A 35 12.38 -12.86 -0.46
CA LEU A 35 12.67 -11.63 -1.19
C LEU A 35 11.80 -11.50 -2.44
N GLY A 36 11.53 -12.61 -3.12
CA GLY A 36 10.61 -12.68 -4.26
C GLY A 36 9.21 -12.20 -3.89
N SER A 37 8.68 -12.63 -2.74
CA SER A 37 7.41 -12.14 -2.18
C SER A 37 7.43 -10.62 -1.98
N LEU A 38 8.47 -10.09 -1.33
CA LEU A 38 8.61 -8.65 -1.09
C LEU A 38 8.63 -7.84 -2.41
N VAL A 39 9.41 -8.28 -3.40
CA VAL A 39 9.53 -7.62 -4.70
C VAL A 39 8.24 -7.74 -5.51
N ASN A 40 7.60 -8.91 -5.49
CA ASN A 40 6.33 -9.14 -6.17
C ASN A 40 5.24 -8.20 -5.64
N THR A 41 5.10 -8.10 -4.31
CA THR A 41 4.15 -7.19 -3.67
C THR A 41 4.48 -5.72 -3.96
N ALA A 42 5.78 -5.35 -4.01
CA ALA A 42 6.18 -4.00 -4.41
C ALA A 42 5.73 -3.68 -5.85
N GLY A 43 5.92 -4.61 -6.80
CA GLY A 43 5.45 -4.47 -8.17
C GLY A 43 3.93 -4.33 -8.27
N GLN A 44 3.18 -5.12 -7.50
CA GLN A 44 1.72 -5.00 -7.40
C GLN A 44 1.29 -3.64 -6.86
N TYR A 45 1.96 -3.14 -5.81
CA TYR A 45 1.67 -1.80 -5.28
C TYR A 45 1.98 -0.69 -6.27
N LEU A 46 3.04 -0.79 -7.07
CA LEU A 46 3.32 0.16 -8.14
C LEU A 46 2.20 0.15 -9.17
N LEU A 47 1.83 -1.04 -9.68
CA LEU A 47 0.81 -1.18 -10.71
C LEU A 47 -0.57 -0.70 -10.25
N ILE A 48 -1.03 -1.19 -9.09
CA ILE A 48 -2.33 -0.84 -8.53
C ILE A 48 -2.34 0.62 -8.07
N GLY A 49 -1.27 1.09 -7.43
CA GLY A 49 -1.13 2.46 -6.98
C GLY A 49 -1.19 3.45 -8.13
N THR A 50 -0.49 3.18 -9.24
CA THR A 50 -0.54 4.02 -10.44
C THR A 50 -1.93 3.98 -11.08
N SER A 51 -2.52 2.80 -11.24
CA SER A 51 -3.85 2.63 -11.85
C SER A 51 -4.95 3.34 -11.05
N CYS A 52 -4.89 3.24 -9.72
CA CYS A 52 -5.79 3.91 -8.81
C CYS A 52 -5.57 5.43 -8.81
N GLY A 53 -4.32 5.89 -8.85
CA GLY A 53 -4.01 7.33 -8.92
C GLY A 53 -4.57 8.01 -10.17
N VAL A 54 -4.39 7.38 -11.35
CA VAL A 54 -4.96 7.88 -12.61
C VAL A 54 -6.49 7.86 -12.58
N SER A 55 -7.07 6.74 -12.15
CA SER A 55 -8.53 6.59 -12.06
C SER A 55 -9.14 7.60 -11.08
N GLY A 56 -8.52 7.78 -9.92
CA GLY A 56 -8.95 8.72 -8.88
C GLY A 56 -8.87 10.16 -9.35
N TYR A 57 -7.79 10.54 -10.05
CA TYR A 57 -7.65 11.87 -10.63
C TYR A 57 -8.73 12.15 -11.69
N GLY A 58 -8.99 11.18 -12.57
CA GLY A 58 -10.06 11.28 -13.56
C GLY A 58 -11.45 11.44 -12.92
N LEU A 59 -11.70 10.69 -11.85
CA LEU A 59 -12.93 10.83 -11.06
C LEU A 59 -13.04 12.22 -10.43
N THR A 60 -11.96 12.75 -9.85
CA THR A 60 -11.95 14.11 -9.29
C THR A 60 -12.25 15.16 -10.35
N LEU A 61 -11.61 15.09 -11.52
CA LEU A 61 -11.91 15.99 -12.63
C LEU A 61 -13.38 15.93 -13.05
N GLY A 62 -13.94 14.71 -13.16
CA GLY A 62 -15.35 14.51 -13.49
C GLY A 62 -16.29 15.12 -12.47
N LEU A 63 -16.03 14.92 -11.17
CA LEU A 63 -16.85 15.46 -10.08
C LEU A 63 -16.76 16.99 -9.99
N VAL A 64 -15.56 17.57 -10.18
CA VAL A 64 -15.37 19.01 -10.22
C VAL A 64 -16.15 19.62 -11.39
N GLY A 65 -16.01 19.06 -12.59
CA GLY A 65 -16.76 19.53 -13.77
C GLY A 65 -18.28 19.36 -13.62
N LEU A 66 -18.75 18.29 -12.98
CA LEU A 66 -20.17 18.10 -12.67
C LEU A 66 -20.67 19.18 -11.69
N ARG A 67 -19.92 19.46 -10.62
CA ARG A 67 -20.25 20.52 -9.66
C ARG A 67 -20.36 21.88 -10.34
N GLU A 68 -19.42 22.21 -11.23
CA GLU A 68 -19.44 23.47 -11.99
C GLU A 68 -20.69 23.59 -12.86
N ARG A 69 -21.06 22.51 -13.57
CA ARG A 69 -22.29 22.47 -14.39
C ARG A 69 -23.56 22.64 -13.57
N LEU A 70 -23.63 22.03 -12.38
CA LEU A 70 -24.82 22.09 -11.53
C LEU A 70 -24.97 23.43 -10.80
N THR A 71 -23.85 24.08 -10.45
CA THR A 71 -23.87 25.30 -9.61
C THR A 71 -23.62 26.59 -10.39
N GLY A 72 -23.11 26.49 -11.63
CA GLY A 72 -22.66 27.63 -12.42
C GLY A 72 -21.44 28.35 -11.84
N ARG A 73 -20.84 27.83 -10.75
CA ARG A 73 -19.68 28.43 -10.08
C ARG A 73 -18.42 27.66 -10.45
N ALA A 74 -17.47 28.35 -11.08
CA ALA A 74 -16.14 27.81 -11.35
C ALA A 74 -15.49 27.28 -10.06
N SER A 75 -14.77 26.18 -10.18
CA SER A 75 -13.95 25.62 -9.11
C SER A 75 -12.64 26.40 -9.01
N ASN A 76 -12.35 26.95 -7.83
CA ASN A 76 -11.04 27.51 -7.52
C ASN A 76 -10.06 26.44 -7.01
N VAL A 77 -10.37 25.15 -7.21
CA VAL A 77 -9.53 24.04 -6.75
C VAL A 77 -8.46 23.77 -7.79
N GLU A 78 -7.23 24.14 -7.48
CA GLU A 78 -6.06 23.66 -8.22
C GLU A 78 -5.79 22.20 -7.85
N LEU A 79 -5.88 21.32 -8.84
CA LEU A 79 -5.56 19.92 -8.64
C LEU A 79 -4.03 19.72 -8.67
N PRO A 80 -3.49 18.87 -7.78
CA PRO A 80 -2.07 18.56 -7.81
C PRO A 80 -1.70 17.86 -9.14
N PRO A 81 -0.46 18.02 -9.64
CA PRO A 81 -0.04 17.37 -10.88
C PRO A 81 -0.27 15.86 -10.85
N LEU A 82 -1.03 15.34 -11.83
CA LEU A 82 -1.46 13.93 -11.91
C LEU A 82 -0.31 12.95 -11.65
N TRP A 83 0.77 13.08 -12.43
CA TRP A 83 1.89 12.14 -12.38
C TRP A 83 2.67 12.25 -11.07
N GLY A 84 2.84 13.47 -10.55
CA GLY A 84 3.51 13.69 -9.28
C GLY A 84 2.77 13.00 -8.13
N GLY A 85 1.47 13.26 -7.98
CA GLY A 85 0.64 12.62 -6.95
C GLY A 85 0.54 11.10 -7.11
N THR A 86 0.36 10.64 -8.35
CA THR A 86 0.22 9.21 -8.67
C THR A 86 1.49 8.43 -8.37
N PHE A 87 2.65 8.90 -8.85
CA PHE A 87 3.93 8.23 -8.59
C PHE A 87 4.39 8.41 -7.14
N GLY A 88 4.11 9.56 -6.52
CA GLY A 88 4.36 9.77 -5.10
C GLY A 88 3.66 8.73 -4.24
N TRP A 89 2.37 8.49 -4.49
CA TRP A 89 1.59 7.44 -3.82
C TRP A 89 2.09 6.03 -4.15
N ALA A 90 2.25 5.70 -5.43
CA ALA A 90 2.63 4.35 -5.86
C ALA A 90 4.00 3.93 -5.30
N THR A 91 5.00 4.82 -5.38
CA THR A 91 6.34 4.56 -4.86
C THR A 91 6.35 4.48 -3.33
N PHE A 92 5.56 5.30 -2.65
CA PHE A 92 5.40 5.19 -1.20
C PHE A 92 4.82 3.83 -0.80
N MET A 93 3.78 3.36 -1.50
CA MET A 93 3.20 2.05 -1.25
C MET A 93 4.21 0.92 -1.45
N ALA A 94 4.97 0.97 -2.54
CA ALA A 94 5.93 -0.07 -2.90
C ALA A 94 7.18 -0.12 -2.01
N PHE A 95 7.74 1.04 -1.63
CA PHE A 95 9.03 1.10 -0.95
C PHE A 95 8.94 1.40 0.55
N ASN A 96 7.86 2.01 1.01
CA ASN A 96 7.69 2.36 2.43
C ASN A 96 6.58 1.53 3.09
N SER A 97 5.38 1.45 2.49
CA SER A 97 4.29 0.68 3.08
C SER A 97 4.56 -0.83 3.01
N ASN A 98 5.04 -1.34 1.89
CA ASN A 98 5.25 -2.77 1.69
C ASN A 98 6.16 -3.44 2.74
N PRO A 99 7.39 -2.94 3.03
CA PRO A 99 8.21 -3.55 4.08
C PRO A 99 7.55 -3.47 5.46
N ARG A 100 6.84 -2.38 5.76
CA ARG A 100 6.11 -2.22 7.02
C ARG A 100 4.97 -3.22 7.16
N PHE A 101 4.22 -3.48 6.09
CA PHE A 101 3.18 -4.51 6.09
C PHE A 101 3.78 -5.90 6.29
N HIS A 102 4.84 -6.25 5.56
CA HIS A 102 5.56 -7.51 5.78
C HIS A 102 5.98 -7.66 7.25
N LEU A 103 6.55 -6.61 7.86
CA LEU A 103 6.92 -6.59 9.28
C LEU A 103 5.71 -6.75 10.20
N CYS A 104 4.59 -6.06 9.92
CA CYS A 104 3.36 -6.21 10.70
C CYS A 104 2.87 -7.65 10.66
N GLU A 105 2.75 -8.26 9.48
CA GLU A 105 2.33 -9.68 9.36
C GLU A 105 3.28 -10.62 10.14
N GLY A 106 4.60 -10.34 10.11
CA GLY A 106 5.59 -11.11 10.88
C GLY A 106 5.44 -10.96 12.40
N LEU A 107 5.15 -9.76 12.88
CA LEU A 107 4.89 -9.49 14.29
C LEU A 107 3.57 -10.12 14.73
N GLU A 108 2.53 -10.08 13.90
CA GLU A 108 1.25 -10.75 14.18
C GLU A 108 1.41 -12.26 14.32
N LEU A 109 2.16 -12.88 13.39
CA LEU A 109 2.50 -14.31 13.49
C LEU A 109 3.27 -14.62 14.79
N SER A 110 4.12 -13.71 15.25
CA SER A 110 4.87 -13.88 16.49
C SER A 110 3.97 -13.75 17.72
N LEU A 111 3.05 -12.80 17.72
CA LEU A 111 2.03 -12.63 18.78
C LEU A 111 1.09 -13.84 18.86
N ALA A 112 0.64 -14.36 17.72
CA ALA A 112 -0.22 -15.54 17.64
C ALA A 112 0.46 -16.83 18.14
N ARG A 113 1.80 -16.87 18.21
CA ARG A 113 2.55 -17.99 18.83
C ARG A 113 2.66 -17.87 20.34
N LEU A 114 2.67 -16.65 20.85
CA LEU A 114 2.83 -16.37 22.28
C LEU A 114 1.51 -16.44 23.03
N LEU A 115 0.40 -16.12 22.37
CA LEU A 115 -0.93 -16.05 22.95
C LEU A 115 -1.81 -17.17 22.40
N SER A 116 -2.49 -17.90 23.28
CA SER A 116 -3.40 -18.97 22.89
C SER A 116 -4.74 -18.40 22.43
N GLU A 117 -5.16 -18.75 21.22
CA GLU A 117 -6.48 -18.40 20.69
C GLU A 117 -7.63 -19.09 21.44
N LYS A 118 -7.35 -20.20 22.13
CA LYS A 118 -8.34 -21.01 22.84
C LYS A 118 -8.77 -20.39 24.18
N ASP A 119 -7.93 -19.57 24.78
CA ASP A 119 -8.25 -18.88 26.03
C ASP A 119 -8.90 -17.52 25.71
N PRO A 120 -10.12 -17.24 26.20
CA PRO A 120 -10.84 -16.01 25.85
C PRO A 120 -10.09 -14.73 26.22
N PHE A 121 -9.35 -14.74 27.35
CA PHE A 121 -8.59 -13.59 27.80
C PHE A 121 -7.36 -13.36 26.89
N GLN A 122 -6.58 -14.41 26.62
CA GLN A 122 -5.42 -14.32 25.73
C GLN A 122 -5.80 -13.97 24.29
N ASN A 123 -6.94 -14.46 23.78
CA ASN A 123 -7.49 -14.05 22.50
C ASN A 123 -7.87 -12.56 22.50
N GLY A 124 -8.48 -12.07 23.58
CA GLY A 124 -8.73 -10.64 23.79
C GLY A 124 -7.43 -9.81 23.75
N CYS A 125 -6.38 -10.28 24.41
CA CYS A 125 -5.05 -9.65 24.37
C CYS A 125 -4.44 -9.66 22.97
N LEU A 126 -4.53 -10.78 22.24
CA LEU A 126 -4.01 -10.92 20.88
C LEU A 126 -4.67 -9.92 19.93
N ARG A 127 -6.00 -9.85 19.94
CA ARG A 127 -6.76 -8.92 19.09
C ARG A 127 -6.44 -7.47 19.43
N SER A 128 -6.29 -7.15 20.71
CA SER A 128 -5.91 -5.80 21.16
C SER A 128 -4.49 -5.44 20.72
N ALA A 129 -3.54 -6.37 20.81
CA ALA A 129 -2.17 -6.19 20.35
C ALA A 129 -2.10 -5.98 18.83
N ILE A 130 -2.84 -6.77 18.05
CA ILE A 130 -2.98 -6.61 16.59
C ILE A 130 -3.57 -5.24 16.26
N ALA A 131 -4.63 -4.82 16.95
CA ALA A 131 -5.23 -3.51 16.74
C ALA A 131 -4.22 -2.37 17.02
N ALA A 132 -3.47 -2.46 18.12
CA ALA A 132 -2.42 -1.49 18.46
C ALA A 132 -1.30 -1.47 17.41
N LEU A 133 -0.86 -2.65 16.94
CA LEU A 133 0.16 -2.79 15.91
C LEU A 133 -0.27 -2.14 14.59
N ARG A 134 -1.48 -2.44 14.12
CA ARG A 134 -2.05 -1.87 12.88
C ARG A 134 -2.29 -0.36 13.01
N TYR A 135 -2.73 0.10 14.18
CA TYR A 135 -2.85 1.53 14.47
C TYR A 135 -1.48 2.22 14.38
N GLY A 136 -0.47 1.68 15.05
CA GLY A 136 0.90 2.19 15.00
C GLY A 136 1.42 2.25 13.57
N ASN A 137 1.25 1.19 12.78
CA ASN A 137 1.66 1.16 11.38
C ASN A 137 0.99 2.27 10.54
N ASN A 138 -0.30 2.52 10.74
CA ASN A 138 -1.00 3.61 10.04
C ASN A 138 -0.52 4.99 10.49
N PHE A 139 -0.32 5.20 11.79
CA PHE A 139 0.18 6.46 12.33
C PHE A 139 1.59 6.80 11.84
N PHE A 140 2.52 5.84 11.91
CA PHE A 140 3.87 6.01 11.37
C PHE A 140 3.86 6.09 9.85
N GLY A 141 2.94 5.40 9.19
CA GLY A 141 2.70 5.51 7.75
C GLY A 141 2.31 6.92 7.34
N ALA A 142 1.34 7.53 8.01
CA ALA A 142 0.92 8.90 7.72
C ALA A 142 2.08 9.91 7.86
N LYS A 143 2.85 9.81 8.94
CA LYS A 143 4.05 10.66 9.13
C LYS A 143 5.10 10.42 8.05
N SER A 144 5.36 9.16 7.73
CA SER A 144 6.33 8.79 6.69
C SER A 144 5.90 9.26 5.30
N TYR A 145 4.59 9.29 5.03
CA TYR A 145 4.04 9.76 3.76
C TYR A 145 4.32 11.24 3.54
N ILE A 146 4.12 12.07 4.57
CA ILE A 146 4.45 13.50 4.52
C ILE A 146 5.93 13.69 4.19
N TRP A 147 6.81 12.98 4.90
CA TRP A 147 8.25 13.05 4.66
C TRP A 147 8.64 12.55 3.26
N TRP A 148 8.01 11.48 2.78
CA TRP A 148 8.22 10.93 1.45
C TRP A 148 7.89 11.95 0.36
N ASN A 149 6.72 12.58 0.46
CA ASN A 149 6.29 13.59 -0.52
C ASN A 149 7.15 14.85 -0.46
N ARG A 150 7.60 15.27 0.72
CA ARG A 150 8.57 16.37 0.85
C ARG A 150 9.88 16.06 0.13
N LYS A 151 10.40 14.84 0.30
CA LYS A 151 11.62 14.40 -0.39
C LYS A 151 11.48 14.35 -1.91
N LEU A 152 10.29 14.03 -2.40
CA LEU A 152 9.99 14.04 -3.83
C LEU A 152 9.65 15.45 -4.36
N GLY A 153 9.68 16.48 -3.52
CA GLY A 153 9.30 17.85 -3.91
C GLY A 153 7.80 18.02 -4.17
N LEU A 154 6.97 17.04 -3.79
CA LEU A 154 5.52 17.03 -4.02
C LEU A 154 4.74 17.79 -2.94
N GLN A 155 5.36 18.04 -1.79
CA GLN A 155 4.75 18.78 -0.68
C GLN A 155 5.72 19.83 -0.14
N GLN A 156 5.29 21.09 -0.18
CA GLN A 156 6.04 22.22 0.37
C GLN A 156 5.77 22.35 1.89
N VAL A 157 6.75 22.87 2.64
CA VAL A 157 6.51 23.31 4.01
C VAL A 157 5.78 24.64 3.93
N ILE A 158 4.54 24.71 4.42
CA ILE A 158 3.92 26.00 4.69
C ILE A 158 4.66 26.52 5.93
N GLU A 159 5.55 27.50 5.75
CA GLU A 159 6.12 28.20 6.89
C GLU A 159 4.97 28.86 7.68
N PRO A 160 4.96 28.77 9.01
CA PRO A 160 3.98 29.48 9.80
C PRO A 160 4.13 30.98 9.54
N ILE A 161 3.01 31.61 9.14
CA ILE A 161 2.88 33.06 8.97
C ILE A 161 2.97 33.75 10.34
#